data_AF-A0A1L3FPZ5-F1
#
_entry.id   AF-A0A1L3FPZ5-F1
#
_cell.length_a   1.000
_cell.length_b   1.000
_cell.length_c   1.000
_cell.angle_alpha   90.00
_cell.angle_beta   90.00
_cell.angle_gamma   90.00
#
_symmetry.space_group_name_H-M   'P 1'
#
loop_
_entity.id
_entity.type
_entity.pdbx_description
1 polymer ?
#
loop_
_entity_poly.entity_id
_entity_poly.type
_entity_poly.pdbx_seq_one_letter_code
_entity_poly.pdbx_strand_id
1 'polypeptide(L)'
;MKTETISCRFIGDFKVGDNMVYNAGLLCKLAESGSTFNKLMLLQAGAITEAALWEIIYRAQNFHREGLPNIPEEDRAEIEGKKVERFKAIIDVMKKYKILDKAGANIYDELDKLREYRNKVHIQLDVKLEGVPRDEDKAFTDPVRDWALKLNVRVLNFLTENFARPADLAQFAHNINVPSP
;
A
#
# COMPACT_ATOMS: atom_id res chain seq x y z
N MET A 1 11.04 -15.49 -8.12
CA MET A 1 10.39 -14.66 -7.09
C MET A 1 9.48 -15.56 -6.27
N LYS A 2 9.44 -15.42 -4.94
CA LYS A 2 8.52 -16.22 -4.11
C LYS A 2 7.17 -15.53 -4.08
N THR A 3 6.12 -16.27 -3.71
CA THR A 3 4.81 -15.68 -3.40
C THR A 3 4.61 -15.72 -1.90
N GLU A 4 4.22 -14.59 -1.31
CA GLU A 4 3.81 -14.49 0.08
C GLU A 4 2.29 -14.34 0.17
N THR A 5 1.69 -15.10 1.08
CA THR A 5 0.26 -15.03 1.38
C THR A 5 0.08 -14.19 2.64
N ILE A 6 -0.64 -13.07 2.53
CA ILE A 6 -0.91 -12.15 3.62
C ILE A 6 -2.41 -12.10 3.87
N SER A 7 -2.82 -12.28 5.13
CA SER A 7 -4.24 -12.20 5.52
C SER A 7 -4.62 -10.74 5.80
N CYS A 8 -5.32 -10.09 4.88
CA CYS A 8 -5.68 -8.67 4.98
C CYS A 8 -6.86 -8.41 5.92
N ARG A 9 -6.69 -8.76 7.21
CA ARG A 9 -7.70 -8.57 8.25
C ARG A 9 -7.98 -7.11 8.60
N PHE A 10 -7.22 -6.18 8.05
CA PHE A 10 -7.39 -4.75 8.28
C PHE A 10 -8.39 -4.07 7.33
N ILE A 11 -8.90 -4.77 6.32
CA ILE A 11 -9.80 -4.22 5.29
C ILE A 11 -11.21 -3.99 5.86
N GLY A 12 -11.74 -2.79 5.65
CA GLY A 12 -13.08 -2.36 6.05
C GLY A 12 -14.11 -2.46 4.92
N ASP A 13 -13.73 -2.11 3.68
CA ASP A 13 -14.57 -2.27 2.49
C ASP A 13 -14.29 -3.61 1.80
N PHE A 14 -15.25 -4.53 1.87
CA PHE A 14 -15.13 -5.86 1.25
C PHE A 14 -14.89 -5.78 -0.26
N LYS A 15 -15.48 -4.80 -0.95
CA LYS A 15 -15.28 -4.67 -2.39
C LYS A 15 -13.87 -4.21 -2.73
N VAL A 16 -13.29 -3.34 -1.90
CA VAL A 16 -11.86 -2.99 -2.01
C VAL A 16 -11.00 -4.23 -1.77
N GLY A 17 -11.35 -5.06 -0.79
CA GLY A 17 -10.73 -6.37 -0.55
C GLY A 17 -10.71 -7.29 -1.77
N ASP A 18 -11.87 -7.52 -2.39
CA ASP A 18 -11.97 -8.31 -3.63
C ASP A 18 -11.08 -7.76 -4.75
N ASN A 19 -11.12 -6.44 -4.94
CA ASN A 19 -10.33 -5.77 -5.97
C ASN A 19 -8.83 -5.91 -5.68
N MET A 20 -8.40 -5.81 -4.42
CA MET A 20 -7.02 -6.03 -4.01
C MET A 20 -6.56 -7.46 -4.28
N VAL A 21 -7.39 -8.47 -4.00
CA VAL A 21 -7.10 -9.88 -4.31
C VAL A 21 -6.87 -10.07 -5.81
N TYR A 22 -7.79 -9.56 -6.63
CA TYR A 22 -7.68 -9.64 -8.09
C TYR A 22 -6.39 -8.96 -8.59
N ASN A 23 -6.13 -7.74 -8.10
CA ASN A 23 -4.96 -6.94 -8.46
C ASN A 23 -3.64 -7.58 -8.02
N ALA A 24 -3.60 -8.23 -6.86
CA ALA A 24 -2.45 -8.98 -6.38
C ALA A 24 -2.21 -10.23 -7.24
N GLY A 25 -3.27 -10.92 -7.66
CA GLY A 25 -3.18 -12.02 -8.61
C GLY A 25 -2.59 -11.62 -9.96
N LEU A 26 -2.95 -10.44 -10.47
CA LEU A 26 -2.31 -9.87 -11.68
C LEU A 26 -0.84 -9.55 -11.44
N LEU A 27 -0.48 -9.01 -10.27
CA LEU A 27 0.90 -8.73 -9.90
C LEU A 27 1.76 -10.00 -9.87
N CYS A 28 1.24 -11.12 -9.37
CA CYS A 28 1.93 -12.41 -9.43
C CYS A 28 2.17 -12.87 -10.88
N LYS A 29 1.16 -12.77 -11.76
CA LYS A 29 1.30 -13.11 -13.18
C LYS A 29 2.34 -12.24 -13.89
N LEU A 30 2.41 -10.95 -13.54
CA LEU A 30 3.48 -10.08 -14.03
C LEU A 30 4.84 -10.59 -13.55
N ALA A 31 4.98 -10.91 -12.27
CA ALA A 31 6.23 -11.40 -11.68
C ALA A 31 6.74 -12.71 -12.31
N GLU A 32 5.85 -13.59 -12.77
CA GLU A 32 6.19 -14.82 -13.52
C GLU A 32 6.91 -14.53 -14.85
N SER A 33 6.74 -13.32 -15.40
CA SER A 33 7.35 -12.91 -16.67
C SER A 33 8.78 -12.37 -16.52
N GLY A 34 9.39 -12.50 -15.34
CA GLY A 34 10.74 -12.00 -15.05
C GLY A 34 10.85 -10.48 -15.11
N SER A 35 11.96 -9.95 -15.64
CA SER A 35 12.26 -8.51 -15.64
C SER A 35 11.47 -7.70 -16.67
N THR A 36 10.69 -8.35 -17.53
CA THR A 36 9.97 -7.72 -18.66
C THR A 36 9.02 -6.62 -18.23
N PHE A 37 8.34 -6.80 -17.09
CA PHE A 37 7.26 -5.92 -16.65
C PHE A 37 7.59 -5.14 -15.37
N ASN A 38 8.87 -4.87 -15.08
CA ASN A 38 9.30 -4.14 -13.88
C ASN A 38 8.49 -2.85 -13.63
N LYS A 39 8.26 -2.07 -14.68
CA LYS A 39 7.45 -0.84 -14.63
C LYS A 39 6.01 -1.11 -14.19
N LEU A 40 5.36 -2.13 -14.75
CA LEU A 40 3.97 -2.48 -14.42
C LEU A 40 3.86 -3.12 -13.04
N MET A 41 4.86 -3.93 -12.64
CA MET A 41 4.91 -4.49 -11.28
C MET A 41 5.02 -3.40 -10.22
N LEU A 42 5.88 -2.41 -10.44
CA LEU A 42 5.98 -1.26 -9.55
C LEU A 42 4.65 -0.50 -9.47
N LEU A 43 4.03 -0.22 -10.62
CA LEU A 43 2.75 0.50 -10.68
C LEU A 43 1.66 -0.23 -9.88
N GLN A 44 1.57 -1.54 -10.06
CA GLN A 44 0.58 -2.39 -9.40
C GLN A 44 0.85 -2.51 -7.89
N ALA A 45 2.12 -2.66 -7.48
CA ALA A 45 2.52 -2.64 -6.07
C ALA A 45 2.20 -1.29 -5.40
N GLY A 46 2.39 -0.19 -6.13
CA GLY A 46 1.97 1.15 -5.73
C GLY A 46 0.47 1.24 -5.47
N ALA A 47 -0.35 0.78 -6.42
CA ALA A 47 -1.81 0.81 -6.30
C ALA A 47 -2.34 -0.06 -5.15
N ILE A 48 -1.78 -1.26 -4.95
CA ILE A 48 -2.15 -2.14 -3.82
C ILE A 48 -1.78 -1.49 -2.49
N THR A 49 -0.58 -0.88 -2.40
CA THR A 49 -0.15 -0.16 -1.19
C THR A 49 -1.04 1.03 -0.89
N GLU A 50 -1.39 1.82 -1.91
CA GLU A 50 -2.31 2.97 -1.77
C GLU A 50 -3.69 2.53 -1.26
N ALA A 51 -4.27 1.48 -1.85
CA ALA A 51 -5.55 0.93 -1.41
C ALA A 51 -5.48 0.39 0.03
N ALA A 52 -4.41 -0.31 0.39
CA ALA A 52 -4.23 -0.84 1.74
C ALA A 52 -4.18 0.27 2.80
N LEU A 53 -3.46 1.35 2.52
CA LEU A 53 -3.40 2.51 3.41
C LEU A 53 -4.73 3.25 3.48
N TRP A 54 -5.44 3.37 2.35
CA TRP A 54 -6.77 3.95 2.31
C TRP A 54 -7.74 3.23 3.25
N GLU A 55 -7.69 1.90 3.33
CA GLU A 55 -8.58 1.12 4.21
C GLU A 55 -8.47 1.50 5.70
N ILE A 56 -7.31 1.96 6.16
CA ILE A 56 -7.14 2.44 7.53
C ILE A 56 -7.89 3.77 7.73
N ILE A 57 -7.80 4.68 6.76
CA ILE A 57 -8.51 5.96 6.78
C ILE A 57 -10.02 5.73 6.65
N TYR A 58 -10.43 4.90 5.69
CA TYR A 58 -11.81 4.50 5.50
C TYR A 58 -12.40 3.92 6.79
N ARG A 59 -11.62 3.11 7.52
CA ARG A 59 -12.05 2.58 8.81
C ARG A 59 -12.16 3.61 9.92
N ALA A 60 -11.20 4.53 10.00
CA ALA A 60 -11.30 5.65 10.93
C ALA A 60 -12.56 6.50 10.66
N GLN A 61 -12.98 6.60 9.38
CA GLN A 61 -14.11 7.41 8.95
C GLN A 61 -15.49 6.73 9.09
N ASN A 62 -15.58 5.41 8.95
CA ASN A 62 -16.87 4.73 8.79
C ASN A 62 -17.19 3.72 9.89
N PHE A 63 -16.19 3.23 10.64
CA PHE A 63 -16.37 2.09 11.56
C PHE A 63 -16.22 2.47 13.04
N HIS A 64 -17.14 3.31 13.52
CA HIS A 64 -17.14 3.82 14.90
C HIS A 64 -17.49 2.77 15.98
N ARG A 65 -18.01 1.59 15.60
CA ARG A 65 -18.45 0.54 16.55
C ARG A 65 -17.44 -0.59 16.77
N GLU A 66 -16.72 -1.03 15.73
CA GLU A 66 -15.71 -2.08 15.85
C GLU A 66 -14.33 -1.55 16.28
N GLY A 67 -14.13 -0.23 16.20
CA GLY A 67 -12.91 0.45 16.58
C GLY A 67 -11.76 0.22 15.60
N LEU A 68 -10.76 1.10 15.67
CA LEU A 68 -9.52 0.98 14.92
C LEU A 68 -8.37 0.89 15.92
N PRO A 69 -7.77 -0.29 16.11
CA PRO A 69 -6.74 -0.47 17.12
C PRO A 69 -5.52 0.39 16.78
N ASN A 70 -4.76 0.79 17.81
CA ASN A 70 -3.53 1.57 17.69
C ASN A 70 -3.68 3.00 17.11
N ILE A 71 -4.90 3.53 17.00
CA ILE A 71 -5.16 4.95 16.75
C ILE A 71 -5.92 5.53 17.96
N PRO A 72 -5.40 6.58 18.62
CA PRO A 72 -6.13 7.29 19.68
C PRO A 72 -7.49 7.80 19.20
N GLU A 73 -8.48 7.81 20.09
CA GLU A 73 -9.85 8.24 19.75
C GLU A 73 -9.91 9.69 19.25
N GLU A 74 -9.09 10.56 19.84
CA GLU A 74 -8.94 11.96 19.43
C GLU A 74 -8.43 12.11 18.00
N ASP A 75 -7.44 11.31 17.62
CA ASP A 75 -6.86 11.28 16.28
C ASP A 75 -7.85 10.70 15.26
N ARG A 76 -8.56 9.63 15.64
CA ARG A 76 -9.60 9.02 14.82
C ARG A 76 -10.71 10.01 14.48
N ALA A 77 -11.21 10.76 15.48
CA ALA A 77 -12.26 11.76 15.30
C ALA A 77 -11.80 12.89 14.35
N GLU A 78 -10.52 13.26 14.35
CA GLU A 78 -10.00 14.26 13.41
C GLU A 78 -9.85 13.72 11.98
N ILE A 79 -9.61 12.42 11.80
CA ILE A 79 -9.57 11.76 10.48
C ILE A 79 -10.97 11.63 9.88
N GLU A 80 -11.98 11.39 10.72
CA GLU A 80 -13.40 11.23 10.33
C GLU A 80 -13.90 12.41 9.47
N GLY A 81 -13.57 13.64 9.86
CA GLY A 81 -14.00 14.85 9.16
C GLY A 81 -13.25 15.21 7.88
N LYS A 82 -12.27 14.40 7.44
CA LYS A 82 -11.36 14.78 6.34
C LYS A 82 -11.66 14.09 5.03
N LYS A 83 -11.77 14.88 3.97
CA LYS A 83 -11.77 14.36 2.60
C LYS A 83 -10.34 14.02 2.17
N VAL A 84 -10.07 12.75 1.85
CA VAL A 84 -8.75 12.25 1.43
C VAL A 84 -8.94 11.40 0.18
N GLU A 85 -8.40 11.83 -0.97
CA GLU A 85 -8.67 11.17 -2.27
C GLU A 85 -7.42 10.87 -3.10
N ARG A 86 -6.21 11.14 -2.59
CA ARG A 86 -4.96 10.99 -3.36
C ARG A 86 -3.87 10.35 -2.51
N PHE A 87 -3.00 9.53 -3.11
CA PHE A 87 -1.87 8.89 -2.44
C PHE A 87 -1.08 9.85 -1.53
N LYS A 88 -0.78 11.07 -1.98
CA LYS A 88 -0.09 12.07 -1.14
C LYS A 88 -0.87 12.43 0.12
N ALA A 89 -2.18 12.67 0.00
CA ALA A 89 -3.03 12.99 1.13
C ALA A 89 -3.16 11.80 2.10
N ILE A 90 -3.17 10.57 1.58
CA ILE A 90 -3.11 9.35 2.40
C ILE A 90 -1.81 9.32 3.19
N ILE A 91 -0.66 9.50 2.54
CA ILE A 91 0.67 9.53 3.20
C ILE A 91 0.73 10.63 4.27
N ASP A 92 0.18 11.81 3.98
CA ASP A 92 0.15 12.93 4.93
C ASP A 92 -0.66 12.63 6.18
N VAL A 93 -1.81 11.95 6.03
CA VAL A 93 -2.59 11.47 7.16
C VAL A 93 -1.81 10.43 7.95
N MET A 94 -1.22 9.43 7.29
CA MET A 94 -0.41 8.41 7.96
C MET A 94 0.72 9.02 8.77
N LYS A 95 1.42 10.01 8.19
CA LYS A 95 2.53 10.72 8.83
C LYS A 95 2.07 11.61 9.98
N LYS A 96 0.98 12.35 9.80
CA LYS A 96 0.43 13.23 10.84
C LYS A 96 0.10 12.45 12.11
N TYR A 97 -0.54 11.29 11.96
CA TYR A 97 -0.98 10.46 13.08
C TYR A 97 0.00 9.33 13.43
N LYS A 98 1.22 9.35 12.85
CA LYS A 98 2.29 8.41 13.18
C LYS A 98 1.90 6.93 13.02
N ILE A 99 0.98 6.65 12.10
CA ILE A 99 0.35 5.33 11.92
C ILE A 99 1.39 4.27 11.57
N LEU A 100 2.41 4.65 10.81
CA LEU A 100 3.41 3.75 10.27
C LEU A 100 4.78 3.88 10.96
N ASP A 101 4.92 4.65 12.05
CA ASP A 101 6.23 4.94 12.66
C ASP A 101 7.01 3.67 13.08
N LYS A 102 6.28 2.59 13.37
CA LYS A 102 6.85 1.27 13.73
C LYS A 102 7.14 0.37 12.51
N ALA A 103 6.76 0.79 11.29
CA ALA A 103 6.97 0.03 10.06
C ALA A 103 8.38 0.24 9.45
N GLY A 104 9.17 1.18 9.96
CA GLY A 104 10.55 1.43 9.56
C GLY A 104 10.92 2.93 9.60
N ALA A 105 12.19 3.23 9.86
CA ALA A 105 12.68 4.60 10.07
C ALA A 105 12.37 5.57 8.91
N ASN A 106 12.36 5.06 7.67
CA ASN A 106 12.18 5.88 6.46
C ASN A 106 10.86 5.59 5.72
N ILE A 107 9.87 4.97 6.39
CA ILE A 107 8.66 4.46 5.73
C ILE A 107 7.92 5.52 4.90
N TYR A 108 7.80 6.75 5.42
CA TYR A 108 7.08 7.81 4.72
C TYR A 108 7.83 8.29 3.48
N ASP A 109 9.16 8.35 3.54
CA ASP A 109 10.00 8.73 2.41
C ASP A 109 9.97 7.65 1.33
N GLU A 110 9.93 6.37 1.74
CA GLU A 110 9.75 5.25 0.81
C GLU A 110 8.37 5.25 0.14
N LEU A 111 7.31 5.58 0.88
CA LEU A 111 5.97 5.73 0.31
C LEU A 111 5.87 6.92 -0.64
N ASP A 112 6.51 8.05 -0.31
CA ASP A 112 6.52 9.22 -1.17
C ASP A 112 7.31 8.95 -2.46
N LYS A 113 8.45 8.25 -2.36
CA LYS A 113 9.19 7.72 -3.51
C LYS A 113 8.32 6.80 -4.36
N LEU A 114 7.54 5.88 -3.75
CA LEU A 114 6.66 4.97 -4.48
C LEU A 114 5.56 5.73 -5.23
N ARG A 115 4.95 6.72 -4.58
CA ARG A 115 3.99 7.64 -5.20
C ARG A 115 4.59 8.34 -6.41
N GLU A 116 5.83 8.83 -6.30
CA GLU A 116 6.51 9.52 -7.38
C GLU A 116 6.80 8.63 -8.58
N TYR A 117 7.29 7.40 -8.36
CA TYR A 117 7.44 6.43 -9.44
C TYR A 117 6.09 6.10 -10.10
N ARG A 118 5.02 5.87 -9.32
CA ARG A 118 3.67 5.64 -9.84
C ARG A 118 3.16 6.83 -10.66
N ASN A 119 3.42 8.06 -10.23
CA ASN A 119 3.03 9.27 -10.94
C ASN A 119 3.82 9.47 -12.24
N LYS A 120 5.13 9.13 -12.26
CA LYS A 120 5.93 9.11 -13.50
C LYS A 120 5.29 8.20 -14.55
N VAL A 121 4.77 7.03 -14.14
CA VAL A 121 4.07 6.12 -15.06
C VAL A 121 2.68 6.63 -15.46
N HIS A 122 1.84 6.98 -14.47
CA HIS A 122 0.40 7.22 -14.66
C HIS A 122 0.10 8.57 -15.33
N ILE A 123 0.80 9.65 -14.95
CA ILE A 123 0.53 11.01 -15.47
C ILE A 123 1.73 11.62 -16.20
N GLN A 124 2.79 10.83 -16.46
CA GLN A 124 4.00 11.27 -17.18
C GLN A 124 4.56 12.58 -16.64
N LEU A 125 4.41 12.82 -15.33
CA LEU A 125 5.05 13.96 -14.69
C LEU A 125 6.55 13.84 -14.91
N ASP A 126 7.19 14.96 -15.23
CA ASP A 126 8.63 15.11 -15.17
C ASP A 126 9.04 15.18 -13.68
N VAL A 127 8.78 14.09 -12.97
CA VAL A 127 9.13 13.95 -11.56
C VAL A 127 10.64 13.83 -11.55
N LYS A 128 11.31 14.88 -11.05
CA LYS A 128 12.75 14.86 -10.77
C LYS A 128 13.00 13.96 -9.57
N LEU A 129 12.85 12.65 -9.77
CA LEU A 129 13.31 11.65 -8.84
C LEU A 129 14.84 11.71 -8.83
N GLU A 130 15.42 12.16 -7.71
CA GLU A 130 16.86 12.30 -7.58
C GLU A 130 17.55 10.95 -7.82
N GLY A 131 18.54 10.93 -8.72
CA GLY A 131 19.26 9.72 -9.10
C GLY A 131 18.51 8.75 -10.03
N VAL A 132 17.30 9.09 -10.51
CA VAL A 132 16.53 8.23 -11.42
C VAL A 132 16.61 8.79 -12.86
N PRO A 133 17.07 7.99 -13.83
CA PRO A 133 17.14 8.42 -15.23
C PRO A 133 15.78 8.82 -15.83
N ARG A 134 15.80 9.71 -16.82
CA ARG A 134 14.61 10.06 -17.60
C ARG A 134 14.14 8.87 -18.43
N ASP A 135 15.09 8.17 -19.06
CA ASP A 135 14.88 6.96 -19.87
C ASP A 135 14.24 5.86 -19.02
N GLU A 136 13.07 5.37 -19.45
CA GLU A 136 12.25 4.45 -18.64
C GLU A 136 12.89 3.06 -18.48
N ASP A 137 13.58 2.57 -19.50
CA ASP A 137 14.32 1.30 -19.47
C ASP A 137 15.44 1.31 -18.42
N LYS A 138 15.97 2.49 -18.10
CA LYS A 138 16.97 2.69 -17.02
C LYS A 138 16.34 3.06 -15.68
N ALA A 139 15.11 3.55 -15.67
CA ALA A 139 14.40 3.94 -14.45
C ALA A 139 13.75 2.74 -13.74
N PHE A 140 13.26 1.75 -14.50
CA PHE A 140 12.51 0.61 -13.97
C PHE A 140 13.34 -0.69 -14.02
N THR A 141 14.40 -0.71 -13.23
CA THR A 141 15.33 -1.85 -13.13
C THR A 141 14.85 -2.90 -12.11
N ASP A 142 15.48 -4.08 -12.14
CA ASP A 142 15.21 -5.16 -11.18
C ASP A 142 15.35 -4.71 -9.71
N PRO A 143 16.40 -3.97 -9.31
CA PRO A 143 16.49 -3.43 -7.94
C PRO A 143 15.33 -2.50 -7.57
N VAL A 144 14.85 -1.68 -8.50
CA VAL A 144 13.73 -0.75 -8.25
C VAL A 144 12.41 -1.51 -8.10
N ARG A 145 12.18 -2.52 -8.95
CA ARG A 145 11.06 -3.46 -8.79
C ARG A 145 11.13 -4.14 -7.43
N ASP A 146 12.28 -4.73 -7.08
CA ASP A 146 12.42 -5.52 -5.86
C ASP A 146 12.20 -4.68 -4.61
N TRP A 147 12.69 -3.44 -4.60
CA TRP A 147 12.39 -2.47 -3.55
C TRP A 147 10.89 -2.21 -3.41
N ALA A 148 10.18 -1.95 -4.53
CA ALA A 148 8.74 -1.66 -4.50
C ALA A 148 7.92 -2.87 -3.99
N LEU A 149 8.29 -4.08 -4.39
CA LEU A 149 7.63 -5.31 -3.92
C LEU A 149 7.89 -5.55 -2.42
N LYS A 150 9.12 -5.36 -1.95
CA LYS A 150 9.46 -5.46 -0.52
C LYS A 150 8.72 -4.42 0.32
N LEU A 151 8.59 -3.20 -0.18
CA LEU A 151 7.81 -2.15 0.48
C LEU A 151 6.33 -2.54 0.56
N ASN A 152 5.75 -3.07 -0.52
CA ASN A 152 4.37 -3.54 -0.53
C ASN A 152 4.13 -4.64 0.51
N VAL A 153 4.96 -5.69 0.52
CA VAL A 153 4.90 -6.78 1.50
C VAL A 153 5.01 -6.24 2.93
N ARG A 154 6.00 -5.37 3.19
CA ARG A 154 6.23 -4.80 4.53
C ARG A 154 5.03 -4.00 5.02
N VAL A 155 4.43 -3.16 4.17
CA VAL A 155 3.24 -2.38 4.54
C VAL A 155 2.06 -3.30 4.83
N LEU A 156 1.79 -4.30 3.97
CA LEU A 156 0.67 -5.22 4.15
C LEU A 156 0.78 -6.05 5.43
N ASN A 157 1.99 -6.54 5.74
CA ASN A 157 2.26 -7.25 6.99
C ASN A 157 2.07 -6.32 8.20
N PHE A 158 2.65 -5.12 8.16
CA PHE A 158 2.50 -4.15 9.24
C PHE A 158 1.03 -3.81 9.54
N LEU A 159 0.23 -3.58 8.50
CA LEU A 159 -1.20 -3.27 8.65
C LEU A 159 -1.98 -4.47 9.21
N THR A 160 -1.64 -5.68 8.79
CA THR A 160 -2.24 -6.92 9.28
C THR A 160 -1.94 -7.16 10.76
N GLU A 161 -0.73 -6.84 11.20
CA GLU A 161 -0.30 -7.05 12.59
C GLU A 161 -0.88 -6.00 13.54
N ASN A 162 -0.93 -4.74 13.11
CA ASN A 162 -1.24 -3.62 13.99
C ASN A 162 -2.69 -3.12 13.85
N PHE A 163 -3.35 -3.39 12.73
CA PHE A 163 -4.67 -2.85 12.45
C PHE A 163 -5.70 -3.92 12.08
N ALA A 164 -5.45 -5.18 12.42
CA ALA A 164 -6.44 -6.24 12.22
C ALA A 164 -7.80 -5.89 12.87
N ARG A 165 -8.88 -6.23 12.20
CA ARG A 165 -10.22 -6.23 12.78
C ARG A 165 -10.35 -7.30 13.87
N PRO A 166 -11.34 -7.18 14.76
CA PRO A 166 -11.69 -8.19 15.75
C PRO A 166 -11.78 -9.61 15.18
N ALA A 167 -11.46 -10.61 16.01
CA ALA A 167 -11.28 -12.01 15.57
C ALA A 167 -12.58 -12.66 15.05
N ASP A 168 -13.73 -12.23 15.53
CA ASP A 168 -15.07 -12.65 15.08
C ASP A 168 -15.38 -12.22 13.64
N LEU A 169 -14.69 -11.19 13.14
CA LEU A 169 -14.80 -10.69 11.76
C LEU A 169 -13.75 -11.29 10.83
N ALA A 170 -12.83 -12.11 11.34
CA ALA A 170 -11.74 -12.71 10.55
C ALA A 170 -12.24 -13.60 9.41
N GLN A 171 -13.45 -14.16 9.52
CA GLN A 171 -14.08 -14.96 8.45
C GLN A 171 -14.33 -14.18 7.16
N PHE A 172 -14.37 -12.84 7.24
CA PHE A 172 -14.54 -11.96 6.08
C PHE A 172 -13.22 -11.39 5.55
N ALA A 173 -12.09 -11.79 6.15
CA ALA A 173 -10.79 -11.35 5.69
C ALA A 173 -10.33 -12.17 4.48
N HIS A 174 -9.85 -11.48 3.45
CA HIS A 174 -9.27 -12.13 2.29
C HIS A 174 -7.77 -12.35 2.48
N ASN A 175 -7.29 -13.48 1.98
CA ASN A 175 -5.86 -13.68 1.77
C ASN A 175 -5.49 -13.09 0.41
N ILE A 176 -4.46 -12.24 0.39
CA ILE A 176 -3.83 -11.77 -0.83
C ILE A 176 -2.52 -12.50 -1.04
N ASN A 177 -2.24 -12.84 -2.29
CA ASN A 177 -0.96 -13.42 -2.70
C ASN A 177 -0.17 -12.35 -3.44
N VAL A 178 0.99 -11.99 -2.90
CA VAL A 178 1.86 -10.96 -3.49
C VAL A 178 3.26 -11.52 -3.75
N PRO A 179 3.94 -11.10 -4.83
CA PRO A 179 5.27 -11.56 -5.09
C PRO A 179 6.28 -10.87 -4.16
N SER A 180 7.27 -11.65 -3.70
CA SER A 180 8.32 -11.23 -2.80
C SER A 180 9.70 -11.64 -3.35
N PRO A 181 10.60 -10.68 -3.63
CA PRO A 181 11.95 -10.92 -4.13
C PRO A 181 12.96 -11.35 -3.06
#